data_AF-A0A657EU50-F1
#
_entry.id   AF-A0A657EU50-F1
#
_cell.length_a   1.000
_cell.length_b   1.000
_cell.length_c   1.000
_cell.angle_alpha   90.00
_cell.angle_beta   90.00
_cell.angle_gamma   90.00
#
_symmetry.space_group_name_H-M   'P 1'
#
loop_
_entity.id
_entity.type
_entity.pdbx_description
1 polymer ?
#
loop_
_entity_poly.entity_id
_entity_poly.type
_entity_poly.pdbx_seq_one_letter_code
_entity_poly.pdbx_strand_id
1 'polypeptide(L)' 'MTPQLTWTREADTLVLAGELDQDVLLPLWEMREEAVKGITCIDLSRVSRVDTGGLALLLHLIDLAKKQGNNVT' A
#
# COMPACT_ATOMS: atom_id res chain seq x y z
N MET A 1 -16.19 4.44 15.06
CA MET A 1 -15.99 4.06 13.64
C MET A 1 -14.71 3.27 13.61
N THR A 2 -14.73 2.04 13.11
CA THR A 2 -13.51 1.22 13.03
C THR A 2 -12.60 1.85 11.97
N PRO A 3 -11.30 2.07 12.24
CA PRO A 3 -10.37 2.45 11.19
C PRO A 3 -10.46 1.37 10.09
N GLN A 4 -10.50 1.78 8.84
CA GLN A 4 -10.55 0.88 7.70
C GLN A 4 -9.49 1.32 6.70
N LEU A 5 -8.59 0.40 6.39
CA LEU A 5 -7.69 0.52 5.24
C LEU A 5 -8.40 -0.09 4.03
N THR A 6 -8.52 0.69 2.97
CA THR A 6 -9.00 0.21 1.67
C THR A 6 -7.93 0.48 0.63
N TRP A 7 -7.83 -0.41 -0.35
CA TRP A 7 -6.94 -0.23 -1.48
C TRP A 7 -7.64 -0.61 -2.77
N THR A 8 -7.36 0.15 -3.82
CA THR A 8 -7.85 -0.13 -5.17
C THR A 8 -6.72 0.05 -6.15
N ARG A 9 -6.77 -0.72 -7.24
CA ARG A 9 -5.80 -0.58 -8.32
C ARG A 9 -6.43 0.18 -9.46
N GLU A 10 -5.83 1.30 -9.83
CA GLU A 10 -6.20 2.10 -10.99
C GLU A 10 -5.04 2.03 -11.99
N ALA A 11 -5.17 1.18 -13.01
CA ALA A 11 -4.12 0.89 -13.99
C ALA A 11 -2.79 0.41 -13.35
N ASP A 12 -1.78 1.27 -13.34
CA ASP A 12 -0.45 1.07 -12.75
C ASP A 12 -0.27 1.77 -11.40
N THR A 13 -1.35 2.34 -10.84
CA THR A 13 -1.34 3.03 -9.55
C THR A 13 -2.08 2.23 -8.49
N LEU A 14 -1.42 2.01 -7.34
CA LEU A 14 -2.05 1.47 -6.14
C LEU A 14 -2.56 2.63 -5.28
N VAL A 15 -3.88 2.80 -5.21
CA VAL A 15 -4.52 3.87 -4.41
C VAL A 15 -4.83 3.32 -3.02
N LEU A 16 -4.29 3.96 -1.99
CA LEU A 16 -4.56 3.64 -0.58
C LEU A 16 -5.45 4.72 0.03
N ALA A 17 -6.45 4.30 0.81
CA ALA A 17 -7.37 5.20 1.49
C ALA A 17 -7.68 4.74 2.91
N GLY A 18 -7.80 5.71 3.83
CA GLY A 18 -8.05 5.47 5.25
C GLY A 18 -6.78 5.57 6.10
N GLU A 19 -6.62 4.67 7.07
CA GLU A 19 -5.51 4.69 8.02
C GLU A 19 -4.53 3.55 7.76
N LEU A 20 -3.24 3.85 7.69
CA LEU A 20 -2.16 2.87 7.75
C LEU A 20 -1.71 2.71 9.20
N ASP A 21 -2.55 2.01 9.97
CA ASP A 21 -2.36 1.69 11.39
C ASP A 21 -2.25 0.18 11.57
N GLN A 22 -1.39 -0.28 12.47
CA GLN A 22 -1.09 -1.70 12.73
C GLN A 22 -2.33 -2.60 12.80
N ASP A 23 -3.44 -2.11 13.33
CA ASP A 23 -4.68 -2.89 13.48
C ASP A 23 -5.36 -3.26 12.15
N VAL A 24 -5.06 -2.54 11.05
CA VAL A 24 -5.74 -2.66 9.76
C VAL A 24 -4.82 -3.04 8.59
N LEU A 25 -3.53 -3.26 8.84
CA LEU A 25 -2.55 -3.58 7.79
C LEU A 25 -2.62 -5.02 7.29
N LEU A 26 -3.09 -5.95 8.15
CA LEU A 26 -2.99 -7.39 7.89
C LEU A 26 -3.61 -7.80 6.52
N PRO A 27 -4.80 -7.32 6.13
CA PRO A 27 -5.39 -7.68 4.83
C PRO A 27 -4.53 -7.24 3.63
N LEU A 28 -3.98 -6.03 3.66
CA LEU A 28 -3.10 -5.54 2.59
C LEU A 28 -1.75 -6.28 2.61
N TRP A 29 -1.23 -6.60 3.81
CA TRP A 29 0.00 -7.37 3.95
C TRP A 29 -0.11 -8.76 3.32
N GLU A 30 -1.20 -9.48 3.56
CA GLU A 30 -1.42 -10.81 2.98
C GLU A 30 -1.52 -10.75 1.45
N MET A 31 -2.11 -9.69 0.89
CA MET A 31 -2.29 -9.51 -0.55
C MET A 31 -1.17 -8.72 -1.25
N ARG A 32 -0.09 -8.37 -0.54
CA ARG A 32 0.95 -7.44 -1.01
C ARG A 32 1.56 -7.80 -2.36
N GLU A 33 1.78 -9.09 -2.65
CA GLU A 33 2.41 -9.52 -3.90
C GLU A 33 1.52 -9.23 -5.13
N GLU A 34 0.21 -9.46 -5.00
CA GLU A 34 -0.75 -9.17 -6.05
C GLU A 34 -1.05 -7.66 -6.14
N ALA A 35 -1.11 -6.99 -4.99
CA ALA A 35 -1.37 -5.54 -4.92
C ALA A 35 -0.30 -4.71 -5.65
N VAL A 36 0.97 -5.14 -5.61
CA VAL A 36 2.09 -4.42 -6.24
C VAL A 36 2.42 -4.89 -7.65
N LYS A 37 1.67 -5.84 -8.19
CA LYS A 37 1.98 -6.45 -9.47
C LYS A 37 1.85 -5.47 -10.63
N GLY A 38 2.96 -5.02 -11.21
CA GLY A 38 2.89 -4.07 -12.34
C GLY A 38 2.47 -2.66 -11.93
N ILE A 39 2.65 -2.28 -10.65
CA ILE A 39 2.45 -0.89 -10.21
C ILE A 39 3.72 -0.07 -10.42
N THR A 40 3.56 1.20 -10.76
CA THR A 40 4.61 2.21 -10.92
C THR A 40 4.39 3.40 -9.97
N CYS A 41 3.23 3.50 -9.33
CA CYS A 41 2.91 4.55 -8.37
C CYS A 41 2.08 4.01 -7.20
N ILE A 42 2.31 4.56 -6.01
CA ILE A 42 1.47 4.36 -4.83
C ILE A 42 0.85 5.70 -4.45
N ASP A 43 -0.46 5.85 -4.64
CA ASP A 43 -1.18 7.06 -4.28
C ASP A 43 -1.63 7.00 -2.82
N LEU A 44 -1.12 7.95 -2.03
CA LEU A 44 -1.41 8.14 -0.61
C LEU A 44 -2.31 9.35 -0.34
N SER A 45 -2.85 10.01 -1.37
CA SER A 45 -3.64 11.25 -1.24
C SER A 45 -4.90 11.11 -0.38
N ARG A 46 -5.40 9.89 -0.21
CA ARG A 46 -6.59 9.55 0.60
C ARG A 46 -6.24 8.88 1.93
N VAL A 47 -4.95 8.83 2.28
CA VAL A 47 -4.48 8.32 3.58
C VAL A 47 -4.53 9.44 4.61
N SER A 48 -5.25 9.22 5.71
CA SER A 48 -5.43 10.22 6.77
C SER A 48 -4.38 10.11 7.88
N ARG A 49 -3.77 8.94 8.06
CA ARG A 49 -2.79 8.66 9.13
C ARG A 49 -1.87 7.51 8.74
N VAL A 50 -0.61 7.60 9.16
CA VAL A 50 0.42 6.57 8.99
C VAL A 50 1.17 6.41 10.31
N ASP A 51 1.24 5.18 10.81
CA ASP A 51 2.11 4.83 11.94
C ASP A 51 3.41 4.14 11.46
N THR A 52 4.24 3.68 12.41
CA THR A 52 5.48 2.97 12.10
C THR A 52 5.25 1.67 11.33
N GLY A 53 4.17 0.94 11.62
CA GLY A 53 3.81 -0.29 10.92
C GLY A 53 3.38 0.00 9.48
N GLY A 54 2.60 1.07 9.29
CA GLY A 54 2.19 1.59 8.00
C GLY A 54 3.37 1.98 7.13
N LEU A 55 4.36 2.68 7.71
CA LEU A 55 5.59 3.02 7.00
C LEU A 55 6.39 1.76 6.61
N ALA A 56 6.51 0.78 7.51
CA ALA A 56 7.17 -0.49 7.20
C ALA A 56 6.48 -1.23 6.05
N LEU A 57 5.14 -1.27 6.05
CA LEU A 57 4.36 -1.83 4.95
C LEU A 57 4.67 -1.11 3.63
N LEU A 58 4.65 0.22 3.60
CA LEU A 58 4.97 0.99 2.38
C LEU A 58 6.36 0.67 1.83
N LEU A 59 7.37 0.59 2.71
CA LEU A 59 8.72 0.19 2.31
C LEU A 59 8.76 -1.21 1.69
N HIS A 60 8.03 -2.15 2.26
CA HIS A 60 7.90 -3.50 1.71
C HIS A 60 7.18 -3.52 0.35
N LEU A 61 6.13 -2.73 0.16
CA LEU A 61 5.44 -2.62 -1.13
C LEU A 61 6.37 -2.06 -2.21
N ILE A 62 7.13 -1.01 -1.89
CA ILE A 62 8.11 -0.40 -2.81
C ILE A 62 9.23 -1.39 -3.16
N ASP A 63 9.77 -2.11 -2.18
CA ASP A 63 10.80 -3.13 -2.40
C ASP A 63 10.31 -4.27 -3.31
N LEU A 64 9.09 -4.76 -3.06
CA LEU A 64 8.49 -5.81 -3.90
C LEU A 64 8.26 -5.35 -5.34
N ALA A 65 7.72 -4.15 -5.54
CA ALA A 65 7.51 -3.60 -6.87
C ALA A 65 8.83 -3.39 -7.63
N LYS A 66 9.87 -2.91 -6.94
CA LYS A 66 11.24 -2.78 -7.50
C LYS A 66 11.84 -4.13 -7.89
N LYS A 67 11.65 -5.16 -7.07
CA LYS A 67 12.09 -6.53 -7.40
C LYS A 67 11.38 -7.11 -8.62
N GLN A 68 10.17 -6.66 -8.93
CA GLN A 68 9.44 -7.02 -10.14
C GLN A 68 9.87 -6.21 -11.38
N GLY A 69 10.83 -5.28 -11.24
CA GLY A 69 11.34 -4.45 -12.32
C GLY A 69 10.64 -3.10 -12.48
N ASN A 70 9.70 -2.76 -11.59
CA ASN A 70 8.97 -1.49 -11.66
C ASN A 70 9.63 -0.46 -10.72
N ASN A 71 9.98 0.71 -11.24
CA ASN A 71 10.39 1.80 -10.37
C ASN A 71 9.13 2.50 -9.85
N VAL A 72 8.93 2.46 -8.53
CA VAL A 72 7.75 3.07 -7.88
C VAL A 72 8.08 4.46 -7.37
N THR A 73 7.20 5.42 -7.69
CA THR A 73 7.25 6.81 -7.23
C THR A 73 6.03 7.19 -6.41
#